data_AF-A0A167JVB5-F1
#
_entry.id   AF-A0A167JVB5-F1
#
_cell.length_a   1.000
_cell.length_b   1.000
_cell.length_c   1.000
_cell.angle_alpha   90.00
_cell.angle_beta   90.00
_cell.angle_gamma   90.00
#
_symmetry.space_group_name_H-M   'P 1'
#
loop_
_entity.id
_entity.type
_entity.pdbx_description
1 polymer ?
#
loop_
_entity_poly.entity_id
_entity_poly.type
_entity_poly.pdbx_seq_one_letter_code
_entity_poly.pdbx_strand_id
1 'polypeptide(L)'
;MKNNNLLAMQTVAAMMILSSDYTKLKTKIGKDFSHIKADEWKSWILVYSPMLLKPVLLSNIFNGWMHYVKACCVLVKLSISFIEIDQVHRYLQEFCQSCEDTYEPKVLTYNMHLHLHLHDKICDFGPVYDYWLFGFERYNSLLKNNKTNRKDRFETTYMTKFTADAYKADYVRNMLSCPSLIPFLPLFEKLTSTTAPITTYATYAPTNQQSFQSQQFVDSSLS
;
A
#
# COMPACT_ATOMS: atom_id res chain seq x y z
N MET A 1 26.97 -8.45 -7.31
CA MET A 1 27.17 -7.25 -6.47
C MET A 1 27.99 -7.65 -5.24
N LYS A 2 29.05 -6.91 -4.87
CA LYS A 2 29.94 -7.31 -3.75
C LYS A 2 29.27 -7.02 -2.39
N ASN A 3 29.49 -7.87 -1.37
CA ASN A 3 28.92 -7.69 -0.02
C ASN A 3 29.20 -6.31 0.59
N ASN A 4 30.37 -5.72 0.32
CA ASN A 4 30.72 -4.39 0.82
C ASN A 4 29.78 -3.29 0.28
N ASN A 5 29.28 -3.42 -0.95
CA ASN A 5 28.36 -2.46 -1.54
C ASN A 5 26.99 -2.53 -0.85
N LEU A 6 26.52 -3.74 -0.53
CA LEU A 6 25.26 -3.94 0.20
C LEU A 6 25.32 -3.37 1.61
N LEU A 7 26.47 -3.52 2.29
CA LEU A 7 26.68 -2.93 3.61
C LEU A 7 26.68 -1.39 3.54
N ALA A 8 27.37 -0.80 2.56
CA ALA A 8 27.38 0.64 2.35
C ALA A 8 25.97 1.19 2.08
N MET A 9 25.19 0.52 1.22
CA MET A 9 23.80 0.89 0.96
C MET A 9 22.94 0.79 2.21
N GLN A 10 23.14 -0.23 3.05
CA GLN A 10 22.42 -0.37 4.31
C GLN A 10 22.70 0.80 5.27
N THR A 11 23.96 1.24 5.35
CA THR A 11 24.36 2.38 6.18
C THR A 11 23.70 3.67 5.68
N VAL A 12 23.77 3.94 4.37
CA VAL A 12 23.14 5.12 3.77
C VAL A 12 21.62 5.08 3.98
N ALA A 13 20.97 3.94 3.72
CA ALA A 13 19.53 3.78 3.91
C ALA A 13 19.08 4.04 5.36
N ALA A 14 19.91 3.69 6.35
CA ALA A 14 19.61 3.92 7.75
C ALA A 14 19.67 5.41 8.14
N MET A 15 20.48 6.21 7.43
CA MET A 15 20.64 7.65 7.65
C MET A 15 19.60 8.49 6.90
N MET A 16 18.89 7.92 5.92
CA MET A 16 17.88 8.64 5.15
C MET A 16 16.67 9.00 6.03
N ILE A 17 16.26 10.27 5.95
CA ILE A 17 15.01 10.76 6.53
C ILE A 17 13.94 10.69 5.45
N LEU A 18 12.85 9.96 5.74
CA LEU A 18 11.73 9.76 4.84
C LEU A 18 10.58 10.72 5.20
N SER A 19 9.84 11.16 4.18
CA SER A 19 8.52 11.78 4.40
C SER A 19 7.55 10.78 5.03
N SER A 20 6.50 11.27 5.68
CA SER A 20 5.45 10.46 6.31
C SER A 20 4.77 9.48 5.36
N ASP A 21 4.80 9.76 4.06
CA ASP A 21 4.10 8.98 3.03
C ASP A 21 4.87 7.72 2.60
N TYR A 22 6.09 7.52 3.12
CA TYR A 22 6.96 6.40 2.77
C TYR A 22 7.29 5.53 3.99
N THR A 23 7.11 4.22 3.83
CA THR A 23 7.49 3.24 4.85
C THR A 23 9.01 3.04 4.88
N LYS A 24 9.60 3.09 6.08
CA LYS A 24 11.00 2.72 6.32
C LYS A 24 11.20 1.21 6.14
N LEU A 25 12.25 0.82 5.42
CA LEU A 25 12.61 -0.58 5.22
C LEU A 25 12.91 -1.27 6.55
N LYS A 26 12.21 -2.38 6.84
CA LYS A 26 12.45 -3.21 8.03
C LYS A 26 13.43 -4.35 7.73
N THR A 27 13.48 -4.80 6.49
CA THR A 27 14.42 -5.83 6.03
C THR A 27 15.80 -5.24 5.79
N LYS A 28 16.84 -6.02 6.11
CA LYS A 28 18.22 -5.67 5.77
C LYS A 28 18.44 -5.89 4.27
N ILE A 29 18.99 -4.90 3.57
CA ILE A 29 19.29 -4.92 2.13
C ILE A 29 20.20 -6.10 1.75
N GLY A 30 21.00 -6.62 2.70
CA GLY A 30 21.88 -7.77 2.49
C GLY A 30 21.34 -9.14 2.90
N LYS A 31 20.05 -9.26 3.28
CA LYS A 31 19.47 -10.52 3.81
C LYS A 31 18.24 -10.98 3.00
N ASP A 32 18.36 -10.86 1.69
CA ASP A 32 17.36 -11.15 0.65
C ASP A 32 16.04 -10.36 0.76
N PHE A 33 15.45 -10.05 -0.39
CA PHE A 33 14.24 -9.23 -0.49
C PHE A 33 12.93 -10.01 -0.26
N SER A 34 13.01 -11.26 0.22
CA SER A 34 11.90 -12.23 0.29
C SER A 34 10.76 -11.85 1.23
N HIS A 35 10.95 -10.87 2.12
CA HIS A 35 9.96 -10.46 3.12
C HIS A 35 9.61 -8.97 3.07
N ILE A 36 9.95 -8.29 1.97
CA ILE A 36 9.55 -6.90 1.76
C ILE A 36 8.05 -6.83 1.48
N LYS A 37 7.35 -6.00 2.25
CA LYS A 37 5.93 -5.71 2.04
C LYS A 37 5.73 -4.73 0.89
N ALA A 38 4.53 -4.69 0.35
CA ALA A 38 4.19 -3.81 -0.76
C ALA A 38 4.50 -2.31 -0.52
N ASP A 39 4.24 -1.81 0.68
CA ASP A 39 4.53 -0.43 1.07
C ASP A 39 6.04 -0.16 1.19
N GLU A 40 6.80 -1.16 1.65
CA GLU A 40 8.26 -1.12 1.64
C GLU A 40 8.83 -1.19 0.22
N TRP A 41 8.23 -1.96 -0.69
CA TRP A 41 8.58 -1.99 -2.11
C TRP A 41 8.34 -0.63 -2.78
N LYS A 42 7.22 0.02 -2.46
CA LYS A 42 6.93 1.38 -2.93
C LYS A 42 8.03 2.35 -2.50
N SER A 43 8.40 2.36 -1.21
CA SER A 43 9.51 3.19 -0.73
C SER A 43 10.85 2.81 -1.36
N TRP A 44 11.10 1.51 -1.56
CA TRP A 44 12.30 1.03 -2.21
C TRP A 44 12.43 1.62 -3.61
N ILE A 45 11.40 1.46 -4.44
CA ILE A 45 11.44 1.91 -5.83
C ILE A 45 11.56 3.43 -5.89
N LEU A 46 10.72 4.16 -5.16
CA LEU A 46 10.57 5.61 -5.34
C LEU A 46 11.65 6.45 -4.64
N VAL A 47 12.23 5.97 -3.53
CA VAL A 47 13.13 6.78 -2.68
C VAL A 47 14.49 6.14 -2.51
N TYR A 48 14.54 4.86 -2.11
CA TYR A 48 15.81 4.23 -1.79
C TYR A 48 16.62 3.87 -3.04
N SER A 49 15.99 3.21 -4.01
CA SER A 49 16.68 2.71 -5.20
C SER A 49 17.37 3.82 -6.01
N PRO A 50 16.79 5.03 -6.22
CA PRO A 50 17.45 6.10 -6.97
C PRO A 50 18.69 6.64 -6.24
N MET A 51 18.67 6.63 -4.91
CA MET A 51 19.78 7.14 -4.08
C MET A 51 20.87 6.09 -3.89
N LEU A 52 20.47 4.85 -3.58
CA LEU A 52 21.38 3.79 -3.20
C LEU A 52 22.03 3.09 -4.39
N LEU A 53 21.36 3.02 -5.54
CA LEU A 53 21.89 2.34 -6.72
C LEU A 53 22.81 3.22 -7.56
N LYS A 54 22.66 4.55 -7.49
CA LYS A 54 23.48 5.51 -8.25
C LYS A 54 24.99 5.31 -8.08
N PRO A 55 25.55 5.14 -6.86
CA PRO A 55 26.99 4.91 -6.70
C PRO A 55 27.44 3.47 -6.98
N VAL A 56 26.50 2.53 -7.20
CA VAL A 56 26.82 1.09 -7.31
C VAL A 56 26.67 0.55 -8.73
N LEU A 57 25.71 1.07 -9.50
CA LEU A 57 25.43 0.63 -10.85
C LEU A 57 26.21 1.45 -11.89
N LEU A 58 26.54 0.83 -13.01
CA LEU A 58 27.04 1.53 -14.19
C LEU A 58 25.99 2.52 -14.70
N SER A 59 26.44 3.65 -15.26
CA SER A 59 25.54 4.75 -15.62
C SER A 59 24.45 4.34 -16.63
N ASN A 60 24.75 3.47 -17.58
CA ASN A 60 23.78 2.95 -18.55
C ASN A 60 22.67 2.15 -17.85
N ILE A 61 23.04 1.23 -16.97
CA ILE A 61 22.10 0.39 -16.21
C ILE A 61 21.24 1.24 -15.28
N PHE A 62 21.87 2.20 -14.60
CA PHE A 62 21.17 3.11 -13.71
C PHE A 62 20.17 3.98 -14.46
N ASN A 63 20.54 4.50 -15.63
CA ASN A 63 19.62 5.29 -16.46
C ASN A 63 18.42 4.46 -16.91
N GLY A 64 18.63 3.19 -17.31
CA GLY A 64 17.57 2.23 -17.57
C GLY A 64 16.60 2.08 -16.39
N TRP A 65 17.13 1.79 -15.21
CA TRP A 65 16.36 1.68 -13.97
C TRP A 65 15.57 2.96 -13.64
N MET A 66 16.14 4.13 -13.91
CA MET A 66 15.46 5.40 -13.66
C MET A 66 14.22 5.61 -14.52
N HIS A 67 14.11 5.01 -15.71
CA HIS A 67 12.86 5.03 -16.48
C HIS A 67 11.76 4.28 -15.72
N TYR A 68 12.06 3.11 -15.16
CA TYR A 68 11.11 2.38 -14.31
C TYR A 68 10.67 3.19 -13.09
N VAL A 69 11.62 3.82 -12.39
CA VAL A 69 11.31 4.68 -11.24
C VAL A 69 10.37 5.83 -11.65
N LYS A 70 10.65 6.50 -12.77
CA LYS A 70 9.80 7.59 -13.29
C LYS A 70 8.39 7.11 -13.61
N ALA A 71 8.25 5.95 -14.25
CA ALA A 71 6.95 5.33 -14.49
C ALA A 71 6.20 5.10 -13.16
N CYS A 72 6.85 4.46 -12.18
CA CYS A 72 6.25 4.21 -10.87
C CYS A 72 5.84 5.48 -10.14
N CYS A 73 6.61 6.57 -10.22
CA CYS A 73 6.25 7.87 -9.61
C CYS A 73 4.89 8.40 -10.10
N VAL A 74 4.57 8.16 -11.37
CA VAL A 74 3.30 8.58 -11.97
C VAL A 74 2.19 7.58 -11.65
N LEU A 75 2.49 6.27 -11.72
CA LEU A 75 1.52 5.20 -11.46
C LEU A 75 0.96 5.18 -10.04
N VAL A 76 1.69 5.69 -9.05
CA VAL A 76 1.23 5.75 -7.66
C VAL A 76 0.33 6.95 -7.35
N LYS A 77 0.08 7.84 -8.32
CA LYS A 77 -0.79 9.00 -8.12
C LYS A 77 -2.26 8.57 -8.01
N LEU A 78 -3.03 9.31 -7.21
CA LEU A 78 -4.48 9.13 -7.07
C LEU A 78 -5.26 9.52 -8.34
N SER A 79 -4.66 10.36 -9.17
CA SER A 79 -5.23 10.87 -10.41
C SER A 79 -4.12 10.90 -11.45
N ILE A 80 -4.43 10.46 -12.66
CA ILE A 80 -3.50 10.42 -13.79
C ILE A 80 -4.18 10.99 -15.04
N SER A 81 -3.49 11.88 -15.74
CA SER A 81 -3.96 12.43 -17.02
C SER A 81 -3.53 11.56 -18.20
N PHE A 82 -4.22 11.64 -19.34
CA PHE A 82 -3.85 10.88 -20.54
C PHE A 82 -2.40 11.14 -21.01
N ILE A 83 -1.93 12.40 -20.91
CA ILE A 83 -0.55 12.75 -21.23
C ILE A 83 0.44 12.02 -20.31
N GLU A 84 0.10 11.87 -19.03
CA GLU A 84 0.92 11.13 -18.08
C GLU A 84 0.87 9.61 -18.34
N ILE A 85 -0.27 9.07 -18.79
CA ILE A 85 -0.39 7.67 -19.20
C ILE A 85 0.54 7.38 -20.38
N ASP A 86 0.56 8.26 -21.39
CA ASP A 86 1.48 8.14 -22.54
C ASP A 86 2.96 8.21 -22.12
N GLN A 87 3.27 9.10 -21.15
CA GLN A 87 4.61 9.20 -20.58
C GLN A 87 5.01 7.93 -19.84
N VAL A 88 4.11 7.36 -19.03
CA VAL A 88 4.33 6.09 -18.33
C VAL A 88 4.63 4.98 -19.31
N HIS A 89 3.83 4.86 -20.38
CA HIS A 89 4.03 3.82 -21.40
C HIS A 89 5.43 3.92 -22.01
N ARG A 90 5.86 5.13 -22.39
CA ARG A 90 7.19 5.38 -22.94
C ARG A 90 8.31 5.02 -21.97
N TYR A 91 8.19 5.42 -20.69
CA TYR A 91 9.18 5.07 -19.68
C TYR A 91 9.28 3.56 -19.45
N LEU A 92 8.16 2.83 -19.48
CA LEU A 92 8.16 1.38 -19.34
C LEU A 92 8.77 0.69 -20.55
N GLN A 93 8.55 1.21 -21.77
CA GLN A 93 9.22 0.74 -22.98
C GLN A 93 10.74 0.97 -22.93
N GLU A 94 11.17 2.19 -22.60
CA GLU A 94 12.59 2.54 -22.46
C GLU A 94 13.29 1.69 -21.38
N PHE A 95 12.59 1.38 -20.28
CA PHE A 95 13.08 0.45 -19.28
C PHE A 95 13.26 -0.97 -19.85
N CYS A 96 12.26 -1.50 -20.55
CA CYS A 96 12.34 -2.84 -21.14
C CYS A 96 13.46 -2.93 -22.19
N GLN A 97 13.60 -1.92 -23.05
CA GLN A 97 14.69 -1.86 -24.03
C GLN A 97 16.05 -1.81 -23.34
N SER A 98 16.19 -0.97 -22.30
CA SER A 98 17.44 -0.92 -21.54
C SER A 98 17.78 -2.25 -20.86
N CYS A 99 16.77 -3.02 -20.44
CA CYS A 99 16.98 -4.35 -19.91
C CYS A 99 17.44 -5.34 -20.99
N GLU A 100 16.84 -5.29 -22.17
CA GLU A 100 17.24 -6.13 -23.31
C GLU A 100 18.68 -5.84 -23.77
N ASP A 101 19.06 -4.56 -23.82
CA ASP A 101 20.41 -4.15 -24.24
C ASP A 101 21.49 -4.52 -23.22
N THR A 102 21.13 -4.57 -21.93
CA THR A 102 22.08 -4.75 -20.82
C THR A 102 22.21 -6.22 -20.41
N TYR A 103 21.12 -6.98 -20.48
CA TYR A 103 21.03 -8.32 -19.92
C TYR A 103 20.72 -9.36 -20.99
N GLU A 104 21.07 -10.62 -20.75
CA GLU A 104 20.67 -11.70 -21.66
C GLU A 104 19.13 -11.81 -21.76
N PRO A 105 18.58 -12.26 -22.91
CA PRO A 105 17.13 -12.33 -23.14
C PRO A 105 16.33 -13.08 -22.07
N LYS A 106 16.98 -14.01 -21.34
CA LYS A 106 16.37 -14.79 -20.25
C LYS A 106 15.98 -13.96 -19.02
N VAL A 107 16.42 -12.69 -18.94
CA VAL A 107 16.11 -11.80 -17.81
C VAL A 107 14.76 -11.10 -17.97
N LEU A 108 14.22 -11.01 -19.20
CA LEU A 108 12.90 -10.44 -19.43
C LEU A 108 11.82 -11.35 -18.85
N THR A 109 11.21 -10.90 -17.76
CA THR A 109 10.14 -11.63 -17.08
C THR A 109 8.78 -11.33 -17.71
N TYR A 110 7.82 -12.24 -17.50
CA TYR A 110 6.42 -12.00 -17.87
C TYR A 110 5.87 -10.69 -17.30
N ASN A 111 6.26 -10.32 -16.07
CA ASN A 111 5.84 -9.06 -15.47
C ASN A 111 6.35 -7.83 -16.24
N MET A 112 7.57 -7.91 -16.80
CA MET A 112 8.08 -6.84 -17.66
C MET A 112 7.27 -6.71 -18.95
N HIS A 113 6.83 -7.83 -19.53
CA HIS A 113 5.93 -7.80 -20.68
C HIS A 113 4.57 -7.16 -20.31
N LEU A 114 4.02 -7.48 -19.13
CA LEU A 114 2.76 -6.89 -18.66
C LEU A 114 2.83 -5.36 -18.47
N HIS A 115 4.00 -4.79 -18.23
CA HIS A 115 4.15 -3.33 -18.16
C HIS A 115 3.68 -2.63 -19.45
N LEU A 116 3.85 -3.27 -20.61
CA LEU A 116 3.47 -2.69 -21.91
C LEU A 116 1.96 -2.60 -22.09
N HIS A 117 1.20 -3.48 -21.42
CA HIS A 117 -0.26 -3.49 -21.44
C HIS A 117 -0.89 -2.58 -20.40
N LEU A 118 -0.07 -1.99 -19.50
CA LEU A 118 -0.59 -1.18 -18.40
C LEU A 118 -1.24 0.11 -18.90
N HIS A 119 -0.78 0.65 -20.03
CA HIS A 119 -1.39 1.79 -20.70
C HIS A 119 -2.89 1.58 -20.92
N ASP A 120 -3.24 0.50 -21.62
CA ASP A 120 -4.63 0.19 -21.97
C ASP A 120 -5.46 -0.07 -20.71
N LYS A 121 -4.87 -0.73 -19.70
CA LYS A 121 -5.56 -0.98 -18.42
C LYS A 121 -5.87 0.29 -17.66
N ILE A 122 -4.99 1.29 -17.68
CA ILE A 122 -5.26 2.56 -17.00
C ILE A 122 -6.31 3.37 -17.78
N CYS A 123 -6.31 3.29 -19.11
CA CYS A 123 -7.34 3.92 -19.93
C CYS A 123 -8.74 3.31 -19.69
N ASP A 124 -8.81 1.99 -19.54
CA ASP A 124 -10.09 1.27 -19.35
C ASP A 124 -10.63 1.39 -17.92
N PHE A 125 -9.77 1.27 -16.90
CA PHE A 125 -10.19 1.12 -15.50
C PHE A 125 -9.87 2.33 -14.62
N GLY A 126 -9.15 3.32 -15.13
CA GLY A 126 -8.69 4.49 -14.37
C GLY A 126 -7.32 4.27 -13.71
N PRO A 127 -6.91 5.18 -12.79
CA PRO A 127 -5.65 5.09 -12.06
C PRO A 127 -5.40 3.72 -11.41
N VAL A 128 -4.15 3.24 -11.41
CA VAL A 128 -3.76 1.96 -10.78
C VAL A 128 -4.15 1.89 -9.31
N TYR A 129 -4.16 3.03 -8.63
CA TYR A 129 -4.56 3.14 -7.23
C TYR A 129 -5.98 2.61 -6.98
N ASP A 130 -6.90 2.74 -7.93
CA ASP A 130 -8.31 2.41 -7.74
C ASP A 130 -8.55 0.90 -7.68
N TYR A 131 -7.71 0.11 -8.33
CA TYR A 131 -7.87 -1.35 -8.44
C TYR A 131 -6.68 -2.15 -7.90
N TRP A 132 -5.71 -1.51 -7.23
CA TRP A 132 -4.60 -2.24 -6.60
C TRP A 132 -5.07 -3.14 -5.44
N LEU A 133 -4.36 -4.25 -5.21
CA LEU A 133 -4.78 -5.27 -4.25
C LEU A 133 -4.43 -4.96 -2.79
N PHE A 134 -3.80 -3.82 -2.48
CA PHE A 134 -3.33 -3.53 -1.11
C PHE A 134 -4.47 -3.51 -0.08
N GLY A 135 -5.63 -2.97 -0.46
CA GLY A 135 -6.82 -2.99 0.40
C GLY A 135 -7.30 -4.42 0.66
N PHE A 136 -7.36 -5.24 -0.38
CA PHE A 136 -7.77 -6.64 -0.30
C PHE A 136 -6.79 -7.49 0.53
N GLU A 137 -5.49 -7.36 0.33
CA GLU A 137 -4.47 -8.09 1.10
C GLU A 137 -4.51 -7.74 2.59
N ARG A 138 -4.72 -6.45 2.91
CA ARG A 138 -4.91 -6.00 4.28
C ARG A 138 -6.17 -6.61 4.88
N TYR A 139 -7.27 -6.63 4.13
CA TYR A 139 -8.52 -7.25 4.57
C TYR A 139 -8.37 -8.76 4.79
N ASN A 140 -7.71 -9.48 3.87
CA ASN A 140 -7.42 -10.91 4.00
C ASN A 140 -6.60 -11.22 5.25
N SER A 141 -5.66 -10.35 5.61
CA SER A 141 -4.89 -10.46 6.84
C SER A 141 -5.78 -10.33 8.09
N LEU A 142 -6.76 -9.41 8.07
CA LEU A 142 -7.75 -9.28 9.15
C LEU A 142 -8.62 -10.53 9.26
N LEU A 143 -9.10 -11.06 8.13
CA LEU A 143 -9.88 -12.29 8.09
C LEU A 143 -9.11 -13.47 8.68
N LYS A 144 -7.84 -13.65 8.26
CA LYS A 144 -6.97 -14.73 8.74
C LYS A 144 -6.70 -14.67 10.25
N ASN A 145 -6.65 -13.47 10.81
CA ASN A 145 -6.40 -13.27 12.24
C ASN A 145 -7.65 -13.52 13.12
N ASN A 146 -8.81 -13.78 12.53
CA ASN A 146 -10.00 -14.17 13.27
C ASN A 146 -9.95 -15.66 13.62
N LYS A 147 -9.65 -15.96 14.89
CA LYS A 147 -9.72 -17.33 15.42
C LYS A 147 -11.16 -17.85 15.33
N THR A 148 -11.45 -18.72 14.39
CA THR A 148 -12.77 -19.33 14.22
C THR A 148 -13.02 -20.55 15.10
N ASN A 149 -12.08 -20.92 15.99
CA ASN A 149 -12.16 -22.09 16.89
C ASN A 149 -12.65 -23.38 16.20
N ARG A 150 -12.43 -23.51 14.88
CA ARG A 150 -12.94 -24.61 14.03
C ARG A 150 -14.44 -24.87 14.17
N LYS A 151 -15.25 -23.85 14.53
CA LYS A 151 -16.70 -23.94 14.43
C LYS A 151 -17.11 -23.65 12.99
N ASP A 152 -17.99 -24.47 12.42
CA ASP A 152 -18.34 -24.54 10.99
C ASP A 152 -19.06 -23.31 10.38
N ARG A 153 -18.89 -22.10 10.94
CA ARG A 153 -19.50 -20.87 10.42
C ARG A 153 -18.53 -19.69 10.53
N PHE A 154 -17.65 -19.58 9.54
CA PHE A 154 -16.72 -18.46 9.41
C PHE A 154 -17.48 -17.13 9.35
N GLU A 155 -18.54 -17.08 8.54
CA GLU A 155 -19.37 -15.90 8.32
C GLU A 155 -20.02 -15.44 9.61
N THR A 156 -20.67 -16.34 10.36
CA THR A 156 -21.32 -16.01 11.64
C THR A 156 -20.30 -15.53 12.68
N THR A 157 -19.13 -16.17 12.75
CA THR A 157 -18.08 -15.78 13.70
C THR A 157 -17.52 -14.39 13.35
N TYR A 158 -17.26 -14.16 12.07
CA TYR A 158 -16.77 -12.88 11.58
C TYR A 158 -17.80 -11.77 11.83
N MET A 159 -19.06 -11.98 11.43
CA MET A 159 -20.13 -10.99 11.61
C MET A 159 -20.38 -10.66 13.08
N THR A 160 -20.38 -11.66 13.97
CA THR A 160 -20.55 -11.43 15.41
C THR A 160 -19.41 -10.62 15.99
N LYS A 161 -18.17 -10.88 15.56
CA LYS A 161 -17.01 -10.14 16.03
C LYS A 161 -16.98 -8.72 15.48
N PHE A 162 -17.31 -8.55 14.20
CA PHE A 162 -17.42 -7.24 13.56
C PHE A 162 -18.46 -6.35 14.26
N THR A 163 -19.67 -6.88 14.51
CA THR A 163 -20.71 -6.12 15.24
C THR A 163 -20.28 -5.83 16.67
N ALA A 164 -19.72 -6.81 17.39
CA ALA A 164 -19.22 -6.59 18.75
C ALA A 164 -18.13 -5.50 18.81
N ASP A 165 -17.22 -5.47 17.84
CA ASP A 165 -16.14 -4.46 17.79
C ASP A 165 -16.69 -3.06 17.43
N ALA A 166 -17.68 -2.96 16.54
CA ALA A 166 -18.39 -1.72 16.26
C ALA A 166 -19.12 -1.19 17.52
N TYR A 167 -19.87 -2.05 18.21
CA TYR A 167 -20.57 -1.68 19.45
C TYR A 167 -19.61 -1.25 20.56
N LYS A 168 -18.47 -1.92 20.73
CA LYS A 168 -17.45 -1.50 21.71
C LYS A 168 -16.90 -0.11 21.40
N ALA A 169 -16.61 0.19 20.14
CA ALA A 169 -16.07 1.48 19.74
C ALA A 169 -17.06 2.61 20.02
N ASP A 170 -18.34 2.42 19.68
CA ASP A 170 -19.39 3.40 19.96
C ASP A 170 -19.68 3.53 21.46
N TYR A 171 -19.67 2.42 22.20
CA TYR A 171 -19.82 2.43 23.66
C TYR A 171 -18.71 3.25 24.34
N VAL A 172 -17.45 3.03 23.94
CA VAL A 172 -16.31 3.81 24.45
C VAL A 172 -16.45 5.28 24.07
N ARG A 173 -16.76 5.61 22.81
CA ARG A 173 -16.97 7.01 22.36
C ARG A 173 -18.06 7.72 23.17
N ASN A 174 -19.16 7.05 23.47
CA ASN A 174 -20.25 7.60 24.27
C ASN A 174 -19.87 7.76 25.76
N MET A 175 -19.12 6.80 26.33
CA MET A 175 -18.66 6.87 27.72
C MET A 175 -17.60 7.97 27.94
N LEU A 176 -16.75 8.22 26.94
CA LEU A 176 -15.78 9.33 26.95
C LEU A 176 -16.43 10.72 27.00
N SER A 177 -17.74 10.82 26.70
CA SER A 177 -18.49 12.06 26.80
C SER A 177 -18.95 12.37 28.24
N CYS A 178 -18.71 11.47 29.20
CA CYS A 178 -19.05 11.65 30.61
C CYS A 178 -17.79 11.94 31.47
N PRO A 179 -17.63 13.15 32.03
CA PRO A 179 -16.45 13.54 32.78
C PRO A 179 -16.17 12.70 34.04
N SER A 180 -17.20 12.05 34.61
CA SER A 180 -17.07 11.22 35.80
C SER A 180 -16.39 9.87 35.55
N LEU A 181 -16.27 9.44 34.28
CA LEU A 181 -15.69 8.15 33.91
C LEU A 181 -14.22 8.23 33.45
N ILE A 182 -13.65 9.44 33.45
CA ILE A 182 -12.23 9.72 33.17
C ILE A 182 -11.26 8.85 34.01
N PRO A 183 -11.53 8.53 35.29
CA PRO A 183 -10.64 7.65 36.06
C PRO A 183 -10.54 6.21 35.53
N PHE A 184 -11.52 5.76 34.73
CA PHE A 184 -11.59 4.40 34.19
C PHE A 184 -11.09 4.29 32.76
N LEU A 185 -10.59 5.38 32.16
CA LEU A 185 -10.00 5.40 30.81
C LEU A 185 -9.00 4.27 30.55
N PRO A 186 -8.05 3.95 31.46
CA PRO A 186 -7.08 2.88 31.22
C PRO A 186 -7.72 1.50 31.09
N LEU A 187 -8.91 1.31 31.67
CA LEU A 187 -9.67 0.06 31.61
C LEU A 187 -10.47 -0.02 30.29
N PHE A 188 -11.01 1.09 29.82
CA PHE A 188 -11.67 1.19 28.52
C PHE A 188 -10.69 1.07 27.35
N GLU A 189 -9.46 1.57 27.50
CA GLU A 189 -8.40 1.44 26.49
C GLU A 189 -7.96 -0.03 26.30
N LYS A 190 -8.06 -0.86 27.36
CA LYS A 190 -7.88 -2.31 27.25
C LYS A 190 -8.98 -3.02 26.45
N LEU A 191 -10.17 -2.45 26.37
CA LEU A 191 -11.28 -3.02 25.59
C LEU A 191 -11.13 -2.75 24.08
N THR A 192 -10.42 -1.68 23.70
CA THR A 192 -10.21 -1.28 22.30
C THR A 192 -8.87 -1.75 21.72
N SER A 193 -7.83 -1.92 22.55
CA SER A 193 -6.46 -2.29 22.15
C SER A 193 -6.28 -3.73 21.61
N THR A 194 -7.32 -4.57 21.60
CA THR A 194 -7.26 -5.87 20.89
C THR A 194 -7.34 -5.68 19.36
N THR A 195 -7.65 -4.47 18.89
CA THR A 195 -7.61 -4.11 17.47
C THR A 195 -6.32 -3.35 17.22
N ALA A 196 -5.39 -3.94 16.47
CA ALA A 196 -4.17 -3.26 16.02
C ALA A 196 -4.52 -1.88 15.41
N PRO A 197 -3.71 -0.84 15.65
CA PRO A 197 -4.07 0.52 15.30
C PRO A 197 -4.37 0.62 13.81
N ILE A 198 -5.60 1.02 13.51
CA ILE A 198 -5.99 1.53 12.21
C ILE A 198 -5.26 2.87 12.11
N THR A 199 -4.13 2.90 11.39
CA THR A 199 -3.59 4.16 10.88
C THR A 199 -4.59 4.66 9.84
N THR A 200 -5.56 5.43 10.31
CA THR A 200 -6.55 6.11 9.49
C THR A 200 -5.85 7.31 8.86
N TYR A 201 -5.35 7.16 7.64
CA TYR A 201 -5.25 8.31 6.74
C TYR A 201 -6.63 8.50 6.10
N ALA A 202 -7.58 8.98 6.91
CA ALA A 202 -8.80 9.60 6.41
C ALA A 202 -8.67 11.09 6.73
N THR A 203 -8.10 11.82 5.79
CA THR A 203 -8.04 13.28 5.81
C THR A 203 -9.41 13.77 5.35
N TYR A 204 -10.24 14.14 6.33
CA TYR A 204 -11.40 15.04 6.31
C TYR A 204 -12.48 14.92 5.20
N ALA A 205 -13.68 14.54 5.63
CA ALA A 205 -14.90 15.28 5.30
C ALA A 205 -15.59 15.63 6.62
N PRO A 206 -16.01 16.88 6.89
CA PRO A 206 -16.73 17.22 8.10
C PRO A 206 -18.07 16.48 8.10
N THR A 207 -18.29 15.66 9.12
CA THR A 207 -19.57 15.02 9.42
C THR A 207 -20.62 16.08 9.78
N ASN A 208 -21.41 16.50 8.80
CA ASN A 208 -22.84 16.71 9.00
C ASN A 208 -23.55 15.46 8.45
N GLN A 209 -23.52 14.38 9.23
CA GLN A 209 -24.28 13.18 8.90
C GLN A 209 -25.74 13.41 9.27
N GLN A 210 -26.56 13.69 8.27
CA GLN A 210 -27.91 13.15 8.26
C GLN A 210 -27.81 11.62 8.21
N SER A 211 -28.65 10.96 8.99
CA SER A 211 -28.71 9.50 9.05
C SER A 211 -29.04 8.93 7.67
N PHE A 212 -28.16 8.07 7.14
CA PHE A 212 -28.38 7.34 5.90
C PHE A 212 -29.61 6.43 6.07
N GLN A 213 -30.72 6.79 5.43
CA GLN A 213 -31.96 6.02 5.42
C GLN A 213 -31.94 5.07 4.22
N SER A 214 -31.89 3.76 4.49
CA SER A 214 -31.81 2.70 3.47
C SER A 214 -32.92 2.74 2.41
N GLN A 215 -34.02 3.46 2.67
CA GLN A 215 -35.17 3.59 1.78
C GLN A 215 -34.84 4.39 0.49
N GLN A 216 -34.02 5.45 0.59
CA GLN A 216 -33.72 6.33 -0.55
C GLN A 216 -32.89 5.66 -1.65
N PHE A 217 -32.11 4.63 -1.31
CA PHE A 217 -31.32 3.85 -2.28
C PHE A 217 -32.18 2.82 -3.03
N VAL A 218 -33.24 2.31 -2.40
CA VAL A 218 -34.17 1.36 -3.03
C VAL A 218 -35.07 2.09 -4.04
N ASP A 219 -35.52 3.30 -3.72
CA ASP A 219 -36.44 4.05 -4.58
C ASP A 219 -35.77 4.61 -5.85
N SER A 220 -34.44 4.79 -5.85
CA SER A 220 -33.66 5.31 -6.99
C SER A 220 -33.10 4.23 -7.92
N SER A 221 -33.22 2.95 -7.55
CA SER A 221 -32.79 1.81 -8.38
C SER A 221 -33.95 1.18 -9.19
N LEU A 222 -35.18 1.68 -8.99
CA LEU A 222 -36.39 1.22 -9.68
C LEU A 222 -37.03 2.28 -10.59
N SER A 223 -36.33 3.38 -10.84
CA SER A 223 -36.71 4.45 -11.79
C SER A 223 -35.83 4.46 -13.03
#